data_AF-G0GAK6-F1
#
_entry.id   AF-G0GAK6-F1
#
_cell.length_a   1.000
_cell.length_b   1.000
_cell.length_c   1.000
_cell.angle_alpha   90.00
_cell.angle_beta   90.00
_cell.angle_gamma   90.00
#
_symmetry.space_group_name_H-M   'P 1'
#
loop_
_entity.id
_entity.type
_entity.pdbx_description
1 polymer ?
#
loop_
_entity_poly.entity_id
_entity_poly.type
_entity_poly.pdbx_seq_one_letter_code
_entity_poly.pdbx_strand_id
1 'polypeptide(L)'
;MAVQIERGLADEFCPRLFRVLDELGLLPRQLRAKPTEFEKYPRLLFGSIQRYNDVDAGFREWESRILRVAEFRREERYPDLEELRRWMNDQADFFTNKANMQHLRTSLLSRVFQYLYPRRVLANAFCQQYKGNKEAIAKFQAVTSAKDASEREARRQDLEEWFRENLPSSIEASVQKLKELYNDDEWQVIADDACKSLSTNVHYYLKVLTGKEPLEAEPEPEELEEEFMEEDTND
;
A
#
# COMPACT_ATOMS: atom_id res chain seq x y z
N MET A 1 -33.73 7.83 -14.16
CA MET A 1 -32.52 8.65 -14.38
C MET A 1 -31.33 7.73 -14.19
N ALA A 2 -30.43 7.62 -15.17
CA ALA A 2 -29.22 6.83 -15.01
C ALA A 2 -28.40 7.43 -13.86
N VAL A 3 -28.00 6.61 -12.89
CA VAL A 3 -27.17 7.09 -11.79
C VAL A 3 -25.77 7.34 -12.36
N GLN A 4 -25.33 8.59 -12.34
CA GLN A 4 -23.99 8.96 -12.79
C GLN A 4 -22.99 8.52 -11.73
N ILE A 5 -22.07 7.63 -12.11
CA ILE A 5 -20.96 7.20 -11.26
C ILE A 5 -19.79 8.15 -11.51
N GLU A 6 -19.29 8.78 -10.45
CA GLU A 6 -18.20 9.76 -10.51
C GLU A 6 -16.84 9.05 -10.51
N ARG A 7 -16.48 8.43 -11.65
CA ARG A 7 -15.26 7.61 -11.77
C ARG A 7 -13.97 8.39 -11.48
N GLY A 8 -13.89 9.65 -11.90
CA GLY A 8 -12.71 10.50 -11.64
C GLY A 8 -12.39 10.66 -10.15
N LEU A 9 -13.41 10.85 -9.30
CA LEU A 9 -13.21 10.93 -7.86
C LEU A 9 -12.76 9.58 -7.27
N ALA A 10 -13.23 8.45 -7.81
CA ALA A 10 -12.74 7.14 -7.40
C ALA A 10 -11.26 6.93 -7.79
N ASP A 11 -10.86 7.42 -8.95
CA ASP A 11 -9.49 7.33 -9.47
C ASP A 11 -8.51 8.22 -8.67
N GLU A 12 -8.99 9.33 -8.10
CA GLU A 12 -8.23 10.16 -7.15
C GLU A 12 -8.20 9.58 -5.74
N PHE A 13 -9.34 9.08 -5.26
CA PHE A 13 -9.50 8.58 -3.89
C PHE A 13 -8.68 7.33 -3.61
N CYS A 14 -8.76 6.34 -4.51
CA CYS A 14 -8.20 5.02 -4.26
C CYS A 14 -6.68 5.03 -4.04
N PRO A 15 -5.85 5.67 -4.89
CA PRO A 15 -4.41 5.77 -4.65
C PRO A 15 -4.07 6.46 -3.33
N ARG A 16 -4.81 7.51 -2.93
CA ARG A 16 -4.61 8.20 -1.64
C ARG A 16 -4.88 7.28 -0.46
N LEU A 17 -6.00 6.55 -0.49
CA LEU A 17 -6.34 5.57 0.54
C LEU A 17 -5.29 4.46 0.63
N PHE A 18 -4.90 3.89 -0.51
CA PHE A 18 -3.98 2.76 -0.54
C PHE A 18 -2.57 3.15 -0.12
N ARG A 19 -2.12 4.37 -0.45
CA ARG A 19 -0.85 4.90 0.06
C ARG A 19 -0.83 4.94 1.57
N VAL A 20 -1.84 5.55 2.20
CA VAL A 20 -1.94 5.62 3.65
C VAL A 20 -1.93 4.21 4.27
N LEU A 21 -2.69 3.27 3.70
CA LEU A 21 -2.74 1.90 4.21
C LEU A 21 -1.42 1.14 4.01
N ASP A 22 -0.72 1.35 2.90
CA ASP A 22 0.57 0.72 2.64
C ASP A 22 1.66 1.26 3.57
N GLU A 23 1.70 2.58 3.74
CA GLU A 23 2.62 3.26 4.65
C GLU A 23 2.37 2.88 6.11
N LEU A 24 1.14 2.56 6.49
CA LEU A 24 0.83 2.01 7.81
C LEU A 24 1.16 0.50 7.94
N GLY A 25 1.60 -0.15 6.85
CA GLY A 25 1.89 -1.58 6.82
C GLY A 25 0.64 -2.46 6.92
N LEU A 26 -0.51 -1.94 6.50
CA LEU A 26 -1.82 -2.57 6.60
C LEU A 26 -2.26 -3.27 5.31
N LEU A 27 -1.57 -3.04 4.20
CA LEU A 27 -1.79 -3.80 2.96
C LEU A 27 -0.86 -5.03 2.90
N PRO A 28 -1.29 -6.12 2.23
CA PRO A 28 -0.45 -7.30 2.05
C PRO A 28 0.89 -7.00 1.39
N ARG A 29 1.93 -7.74 1.77
CA ARG A 29 3.26 -7.66 1.14
C ARG A 29 3.37 -8.58 -0.08
N GLN A 30 2.67 -9.71 -0.02
CA GLN A 30 2.60 -10.70 -1.09
C GLN A 30 1.41 -10.40 -1.99
N LEU A 31 1.60 -10.56 -3.30
CA LEU A 31 0.55 -10.35 -4.30
C LEU A 31 -0.44 -11.52 -4.33
N ARG A 32 -0.08 -12.69 -3.81
CA ARG A 32 -0.95 -13.89 -3.67
C ARG A 32 -1.73 -13.93 -2.34
N ALA A 33 -1.80 -12.81 -1.61
CA ALA A 33 -2.63 -12.75 -0.41
C ALA A 33 -4.12 -12.92 -0.79
N LYS A 34 -4.97 -13.32 0.16
CA LYS A 34 -6.39 -13.51 -0.16
C LYS A 34 -7.04 -12.16 -0.48
N PRO A 35 -8.03 -12.10 -1.40
CA PRO A 35 -8.78 -10.87 -1.70
C PRO A 35 -9.27 -10.14 -0.44
N THR A 36 -9.79 -10.90 0.53
CA THR A 36 -10.27 -10.37 1.82
C THR A 36 -9.21 -9.61 2.62
N GLU A 37 -7.93 -9.91 2.45
CA GLU A 37 -6.83 -9.21 3.13
C GLU A 37 -6.54 -7.85 2.51
N PHE A 38 -6.59 -7.75 1.17
CA PHE A 38 -6.44 -6.46 0.47
C PHE A 38 -7.61 -5.51 0.77
N GLU A 39 -8.82 -6.06 0.87
CA GLU A 39 -10.03 -5.27 1.00
C GLU A 39 -10.42 -4.92 2.44
N LYS A 40 -9.79 -5.58 3.43
CA LYS A 40 -10.15 -5.49 4.86
C LYS A 40 -10.33 -4.05 5.35
N TYR A 41 -9.32 -3.20 5.15
CA TYR A 41 -9.32 -1.85 5.70
C TYR A 41 -10.11 -0.83 4.86
N PRO A 42 -10.09 -0.89 3.52
CA PRO A 42 -11.00 -0.07 2.71
C PRO A 42 -12.48 -0.40 2.97
N ARG A 43 -12.86 -1.68 3.03
CA ARG A 43 -14.25 -2.07 3.34
C ARG A 43 -14.67 -1.62 4.74
N LEU A 44 -13.75 -1.63 5.70
CA LEU A 44 -13.99 -1.09 7.03
C LEU A 44 -14.34 0.40 6.98
N LEU A 45 -13.59 1.22 6.24
CA LEU A 45 -13.87 2.65 6.04
C LEU A 45 -15.26 2.84 5.44
N PHE A 46 -15.56 2.11 4.37
CA PHE A 46 -16.84 2.19 3.68
C PHE A 46 -18.02 1.82 4.58
N GLY A 47 -17.85 0.80 5.44
CA GLY A 47 -18.84 0.42 6.43
C GLY A 47 -19.05 1.47 7.51
N SER A 48 -17.97 2.10 8.00
CA SER A 48 -18.03 3.17 9.00
C SER A 48 -18.74 4.41 8.45
N ILE A 49 -18.41 4.87 7.23
CA ILE A 49 -19.11 6.01 6.59
C ILE A 49 -20.60 5.73 6.45
N GLN A 50 -20.98 4.56 5.93
CA GLN A 50 -22.40 4.21 5.75
C GLN A 50 -23.18 4.08 7.05
N ARG A 51 -22.55 3.59 8.12
CA ARG A 51 -23.17 3.46 9.44
C ARG A 51 -23.61 4.82 9.99
N TYR A 52 -22.74 5.82 9.86
CA TYR A 52 -23.01 7.17 10.36
C TYR A 52 -23.73 8.05 9.34
N ASN A 53 -23.67 7.69 8.06
CA ASN A 53 -24.03 8.56 6.94
C ASN A 53 -23.34 9.94 7.03
N ASP A 54 -22.08 9.92 7.49
CA ASP A 54 -21.25 11.08 7.78
C ASP A 54 -19.79 10.67 7.53
N VAL A 55 -19.10 11.41 6.66
CA VAL A 55 -17.74 11.08 6.23
C VAL A 55 -16.74 11.31 7.35
N ASP A 56 -16.84 12.41 8.09
CA ASP A 56 -15.89 12.73 9.17
C ASP A 56 -16.02 11.74 10.32
N ALA A 57 -17.25 11.46 10.75
CA ALA A 57 -17.51 10.50 11.82
C ALA A 57 -17.09 9.09 11.43
N GLY A 58 -17.42 8.67 10.20
CA GLY A 58 -16.99 7.38 9.64
C GLY A 58 -15.47 7.26 9.54
N PHE A 59 -14.80 8.31 9.07
CA PHE A 59 -13.35 8.36 8.96
C PHE A 59 -12.67 8.26 10.33
N ARG A 60 -13.11 9.03 11.33
CA ARG A 60 -12.52 8.99 12.69
C ARG A 60 -12.68 7.63 13.37
N GLU A 61 -13.83 6.96 13.18
CA GLU A 61 -14.03 5.60 13.68
C GLU A 61 -13.03 4.63 13.01
N TRP A 62 -12.89 4.72 11.69
CA TRP A 62 -11.96 3.91 10.90
C TRP A 62 -10.50 4.18 11.28
N GLU A 63 -10.10 5.45 11.36
CA GLU A 63 -8.78 5.92 11.79
C GLU A 63 -8.40 5.32 13.15
N SER A 64 -9.30 5.44 14.14
CA SER A 64 -9.09 4.86 15.47
C SER A 64 -8.86 3.34 15.42
N ARG A 65 -9.50 2.63 14.48
CA ARG A 65 -9.31 1.17 14.33
C ARG A 65 -7.99 0.84 13.65
N ILE A 66 -7.65 1.50 12.55
CA ILE A 66 -6.41 1.20 11.82
C ILE A 66 -5.15 1.57 12.61
N LEU A 67 -5.17 2.70 13.34
CA LEU A 67 -4.04 3.14 14.16
C LEU A 67 -3.81 2.24 15.38
N ARG A 68 -4.87 1.57 15.87
CA ARG A 68 -4.72 0.54 16.90
C ARG A 68 -4.00 -0.70 16.38
N VAL A 69 -4.18 -1.04 15.10
CA VAL A 69 -3.53 -2.21 14.48
C VAL A 69 -2.13 -1.88 13.99
N ALA A 70 -1.87 -0.64 13.58
CA ALA A 70 -0.55 -0.16 13.15
C ALA A 70 0.45 0.02 14.32
N GLU A 71 0.23 -0.68 15.45
CA GLU A 71 0.77 -0.71 16.82
C GLU A 71 2.15 -0.08 17.16
N PHE A 72 2.98 0.32 16.20
CA PHE A 72 4.30 0.93 16.36
C PHE A 72 4.38 2.45 16.15
N ARG A 73 3.25 3.14 15.94
CA ARG A 73 3.27 4.51 15.38
C ARG A 73 2.31 5.50 16.06
N ARG A 74 2.03 5.33 17.35
CA ARG A 74 1.07 6.19 18.10
C ARG A 74 1.53 7.65 18.25
N GLU A 75 2.80 7.94 18.02
CA GLU A 75 3.41 9.27 18.19
C GLU A 75 3.70 9.96 16.84
N GLU A 76 3.47 9.29 15.71
CA GLU A 76 3.60 9.89 14.37
C GLU A 76 2.40 10.80 14.11
N ARG A 77 2.67 12.05 13.71
CA ARG A 77 1.68 12.82 12.95
C ARG A 77 1.62 12.18 11.58
N TYR A 78 0.42 11.81 11.13
CA TYR A 78 0.19 11.27 9.79
C TYR A 78 -0.36 12.37 8.89
N PRO A 79 0.50 13.21 8.29
CA PRO A 79 0.04 14.27 7.40
C PRO A 79 -0.84 13.70 6.27
N ASP A 80 -0.46 12.55 5.71
CA ASP A 80 -1.17 11.90 4.61
C ASP A 80 -2.56 11.39 5.03
N LEU A 81 -2.72 10.97 6.29
CA LEU A 81 -4.02 10.54 6.85
C LEU A 81 -4.94 11.74 7.06
N GLU A 82 -4.41 12.86 7.56
CA GLU A 82 -5.16 14.12 7.70
C GLU A 82 -5.48 14.75 6.33
N GLU A 83 -4.57 14.66 5.35
CA GLU A 83 -4.82 15.08 3.97
C GLU A 83 -5.94 14.25 3.36
N LEU A 84 -5.88 12.92 3.49
CA LEU A 84 -6.95 12.02 3.04
C LEU A 84 -8.29 12.40 3.69
N ARG A 85 -8.30 12.65 5.00
CA ARG A 85 -9.50 13.05 5.73
C ARG A 85 -10.10 14.35 5.20
N ARG A 86 -9.26 15.38 4.98
CA ARG A 86 -9.72 16.68 4.46
C ARG A 86 -10.29 16.51 3.06
N TRP A 87 -9.55 15.85 2.17
CA TRP A 87 -10.00 15.58 0.81
C TRP A 87 -11.34 14.83 0.80
N MET A 88 -11.49 13.82 1.66
CA MET A 88 -12.75 13.06 1.75
C MET A 88 -13.93 13.91 2.23
N ASN A 89 -13.70 14.83 3.18
CA ASN A 89 -14.72 15.76 3.64
C ASN A 89 -15.10 16.78 2.56
N ASP A 90 -14.14 17.26 1.78
CA ASP A 90 -14.41 18.15 0.64
C ASP A 90 -15.25 17.46 -0.44
N GLN A 91 -15.15 16.13 -0.53
CA GLN A 91 -15.92 15.29 -1.46
C GLN A 91 -17.02 14.48 -0.75
N ALA A 92 -17.61 14.98 0.35
CA ALA A 92 -18.50 14.17 1.18
C ALA A 92 -19.73 13.59 0.44
N ASP A 93 -20.28 14.33 -0.52
CA ASP A 93 -21.41 13.90 -1.34
C ASP A 93 -21.09 12.64 -2.16
N PHE A 94 -19.84 12.49 -2.61
CA PHE A 94 -19.38 11.30 -3.33
C PHE A 94 -19.53 10.04 -2.48
N PHE A 95 -19.18 10.11 -1.19
CA PHE A 95 -19.20 8.96 -0.27
C PHE A 95 -20.58 8.68 0.34
N THR A 96 -21.47 9.66 0.39
CA THR A 96 -22.86 9.46 0.84
C THR A 96 -23.76 8.97 -0.30
N ASN A 97 -23.34 9.13 -1.55
CA ASN A 97 -24.00 8.55 -2.71
C ASN A 97 -23.86 7.02 -2.75
N LYS A 98 -25.00 6.31 -2.71
CA LYS A 98 -25.06 4.84 -2.69
C LYS A 98 -24.44 4.19 -3.92
N ALA A 99 -24.59 4.77 -5.11
CA ALA A 99 -24.06 4.17 -6.34
C ALA A 99 -22.54 4.33 -6.44
N ASN A 100 -22.00 5.49 -6.06
CA ASN A 100 -20.55 5.67 -5.95
C ASN A 100 -19.94 4.70 -4.93
N MET A 101 -20.56 4.55 -3.76
CA MET A 101 -20.12 3.58 -2.75
C MET A 101 -20.21 2.12 -3.21
N GLN A 102 -21.21 1.77 -4.03
CA GLN A 102 -21.31 0.43 -4.62
C GLN A 102 -20.22 0.20 -5.67
N HIS A 103 -19.95 1.21 -6.51
CA HIS A 103 -18.86 1.17 -7.48
C HIS A 103 -17.49 1.01 -6.81
N LEU A 104 -17.23 1.73 -5.72
CA LEU A 104 -15.99 1.58 -4.94
C LEU A 104 -15.83 0.16 -4.40
N ARG A 105 -16.90 -0.44 -3.85
CA ARG A 105 -16.84 -1.82 -3.33
C ARG A 105 -16.58 -2.87 -4.39
N THR A 106 -17.22 -2.73 -5.54
CA THR A 106 -17.14 -3.71 -6.63
C THR A 106 -15.84 -3.61 -7.42
N SER A 107 -15.23 -2.43 -7.47
CA SER A 107 -13.94 -2.22 -8.14
C SER A 107 -12.73 -2.23 -7.20
N LEU A 108 -12.93 -2.48 -5.90
CA LEU A 108 -11.90 -2.32 -4.88
C LEU A 108 -10.67 -3.19 -5.11
N LEU A 109 -10.88 -4.50 -5.31
CA LEU A 109 -9.80 -5.46 -5.49
C LEU A 109 -8.93 -5.14 -6.71
N SER A 110 -9.55 -4.84 -7.84
CA SER A 110 -8.84 -4.44 -9.06
C SER A 110 -7.99 -3.18 -8.82
N ARG A 111 -8.56 -2.17 -8.17
CA ARG A 111 -7.87 -0.90 -7.90
C ARG A 111 -6.71 -1.04 -6.93
N VAL A 112 -6.88 -1.81 -5.84
CA VAL A 112 -5.79 -2.03 -4.88
C VAL A 112 -4.68 -2.87 -5.49
N PHE A 113 -5.01 -3.83 -6.37
CA PHE A 113 -4.01 -4.60 -7.09
C PHE A 113 -3.23 -3.73 -8.09
N GLN A 114 -3.92 -2.90 -8.89
CA GLN A 114 -3.28 -1.93 -9.80
C GLN A 114 -2.33 -0.99 -9.04
N TYR A 115 -2.70 -0.58 -7.82
CA TYR A 115 -1.83 0.22 -6.96
C TYR A 115 -0.63 -0.60 -6.44
N LEU A 116 -0.85 -1.78 -5.87
CA LEU A 116 0.19 -2.54 -5.19
C LEU A 116 1.18 -3.22 -6.13
N TYR A 117 0.71 -3.73 -7.27
CA TYR A 117 1.50 -4.55 -8.19
C TYR A 117 2.86 -3.92 -8.53
N PRO A 118 2.94 -2.71 -9.14
CA PRO A 118 4.23 -2.15 -9.53
C PRO A 118 5.14 -1.86 -8.32
N ARG A 119 4.57 -1.52 -7.16
CA ARG A 119 5.31 -1.25 -5.92
C ARG A 119 5.93 -2.52 -5.33
N ARG A 120 5.19 -3.63 -5.33
CA ARG A 120 5.68 -4.93 -4.83
C ARG A 120 6.70 -5.55 -5.77
N VAL A 121 6.52 -5.40 -7.08
CA VAL A 121 7.52 -5.83 -8.08
C VAL A 121 8.87 -5.16 -7.81
N LEU A 122 8.91 -3.84 -7.60
CA LEU A 122 10.16 -3.14 -7.28
C LEU A 122 10.77 -3.60 -5.94
N ALA A 123 9.96 -3.69 -4.88
CA ALA A 123 10.44 -4.11 -3.57
C ALA A 123 11.01 -5.54 -3.61
N ASN A 124 10.34 -6.45 -4.32
CA ASN A 124 10.78 -7.83 -4.46
C ASN A 124 12.04 -7.95 -5.31
N ALA A 125 12.12 -7.24 -6.44
CA ALA A 125 13.32 -7.20 -7.28
C ALA A 125 14.53 -6.69 -6.48
N PHE A 126 14.34 -5.65 -5.67
CA PHE A 126 15.38 -5.15 -4.78
C PHE A 126 15.83 -6.22 -3.78
N CYS A 127 14.89 -6.86 -3.08
CA CYS A 127 15.20 -7.90 -2.11
C CYS A 127 15.87 -9.13 -2.75
N GLN A 128 15.53 -9.46 -3.99
CA GLN A 128 16.16 -10.54 -4.75
C GLN A 128 17.62 -10.21 -5.06
N GLN A 129 17.88 -8.99 -5.54
CA GLN A 129 19.23 -8.51 -5.85
C GLN A 129 20.14 -8.45 -4.63
N TYR A 130 19.60 -8.03 -3.47
CA TYR A 130 20.35 -7.89 -2.21
C TYR A 130 20.24 -9.12 -1.28
N LYS A 131 19.71 -10.25 -1.75
CA LYS A 131 19.56 -11.45 -0.93
C LYS A 131 20.93 -11.90 -0.40
N GLY A 132 21.04 -12.01 0.92
CA GLY A 132 22.29 -12.37 1.60
C GLY A 132 23.36 -11.25 1.64
N ASN A 133 23.07 -10.06 1.10
CA ASN A 133 23.99 -8.93 1.16
C ASN A 133 24.12 -8.42 2.62
N LYS A 134 25.35 -8.44 3.15
CA LYS A 134 25.63 -8.09 4.54
C LYS A 134 25.33 -6.64 4.89
N GLU A 135 25.58 -5.72 3.96
CA GLU A 135 25.34 -4.29 4.17
C GLU A 135 23.85 -3.99 4.23
N ALA A 136 23.08 -4.51 3.25
CA ALA A 136 21.63 -4.37 3.25
C ALA A 136 21.01 -4.97 4.52
N ILE A 137 21.42 -6.19 4.89
CA ILE A 137 20.96 -6.84 6.12
C ILE A 137 21.27 -5.99 7.36
N ALA A 138 22.47 -5.40 7.45
CA ALA A 138 22.86 -4.54 8.57
C ALA A 138 21.98 -3.28 8.67
N LYS A 139 21.67 -2.64 7.54
CA LYS A 139 20.77 -1.47 7.48
C LYS A 139 19.37 -1.80 8.00
N PHE A 140 18.77 -2.92 7.55
CA PHE A 140 17.49 -3.39 8.07
C PHE A 140 17.54 -3.76 9.56
N GLN A 141 18.60 -4.47 9.97
CA GLN A 141 18.81 -4.85 11.37
C GLN A 141 18.93 -3.63 12.28
N ALA A 142 19.56 -2.54 11.81
CA ALA A 142 19.65 -1.30 12.56
C ALA A 142 18.26 -0.79 12.94
N VAL A 143 17.31 -0.73 11.99
CA VAL A 143 15.92 -0.30 12.30
C VAL A 143 15.26 -1.23 13.31
N THR A 144 15.36 -2.55 13.10
CA THR A 144 14.70 -3.54 13.97
C THR A 144 15.29 -3.64 15.39
N SER A 145 16.54 -3.18 15.58
CA SER A 145 17.26 -3.22 16.85
C SER A 145 17.26 -1.89 17.61
N ALA A 146 16.52 -0.88 17.11
CA ALA A 146 16.37 0.40 17.79
C ALA A 146 15.67 0.23 19.16
N LYS A 147 16.19 0.93 20.17
CA LYS A 147 15.77 0.81 21.57
C LYS A 147 14.49 1.57 21.86
N ASP A 148 14.26 2.67 21.15
CA ASP A 148 13.10 3.53 21.29
C ASP A 148 12.56 4.00 19.93
N ALA A 149 11.43 4.71 19.96
CA ALA A 149 10.75 5.17 18.76
C ALA A 149 11.56 6.24 17.99
N SER A 150 12.27 7.12 18.69
CA SER A 150 13.05 8.19 18.06
C SER A 150 14.26 7.62 17.32
N GLU A 151 14.98 6.67 17.94
CA GLU A 151 16.11 5.98 17.31
C GLU A 151 15.63 5.15 16.12
N ARG A 152 14.46 4.50 16.21
CA ARG A 152 13.89 3.71 15.11
C ARG A 152 13.58 4.59 13.92
N GLU A 153 12.98 5.75 14.16
CA GLU A 153 12.60 6.68 13.11
C GLU A 153 13.83 7.29 12.41
N ALA A 154 14.85 7.72 13.17
CA ALA A 154 16.11 8.19 12.59
C ALA A 154 16.76 7.11 11.69
N ARG A 155 16.84 5.86 12.19
CA ARG A 155 17.39 4.75 11.39
C ARG A 155 16.54 4.39 10.18
N ARG A 156 15.22 4.60 10.25
CA ARG A 156 14.31 4.40 9.12
C ARG A 156 14.58 5.46 8.05
N GLN A 157 14.74 6.72 8.44
CA GLN A 157 15.08 7.81 7.52
C GLN A 157 16.42 7.56 6.83
N ASP A 158 17.44 7.12 7.59
CA ASP A 158 18.75 6.72 7.02
C ASP A 158 18.61 5.55 6.03
N LEU A 159 17.70 4.61 6.31
CA LEU A 159 17.43 3.46 5.43
C LEU A 159 16.69 3.90 4.15
N GLU A 160 15.74 4.83 4.27
CA GLU A 160 15.02 5.39 3.11
C GLU A 160 15.94 6.20 2.20
N GLU A 161 16.84 7.01 2.77
CA GLU A 161 17.84 7.73 1.99
C GLU A 161 18.76 6.75 1.24
N TRP A 162 19.21 5.69 1.91
CA TRP A 162 19.98 4.62 1.27
C TRP A 162 19.21 3.94 0.14
N PHE A 163 17.89 3.71 0.27
CA PHE A 163 17.09 3.20 -0.84
C PHE A 163 17.02 4.16 -2.02
N ARG A 164 16.80 5.46 -1.79
CA ARG A 164 16.73 6.44 -2.89
C ARG A 164 18.02 6.46 -3.72
N GLU A 165 19.16 6.26 -3.08
CA GLU A 165 20.46 6.21 -3.75
C GLU A 165 20.71 4.89 -4.49
N ASN A 166 20.28 3.75 -3.94
CA ASN A 166 20.71 2.42 -4.41
C ASN A 166 19.63 1.65 -5.17
N LEU A 167 18.35 1.90 -4.91
CA LEU A 167 17.25 1.16 -5.51
C LEU A 167 17.18 1.39 -7.03
N PRO A 168 17.21 2.64 -7.56
CA PRO A 168 17.07 2.84 -9.00
C PRO A 168 18.15 2.15 -9.84
N SER A 169 19.40 2.17 -9.37
CA SER A 169 20.54 1.53 -10.07
C SER A 169 20.60 0.02 -9.89
N SER A 170 20.11 -0.50 -8.76
CA SER A 170 20.20 -1.95 -8.47
C SER A 170 19.15 -2.78 -9.21
N ILE A 171 18.04 -2.17 -9.60
CA ILE A 171 16.95 -2.79 -10.35
C ILE A 171 16.63 -2.03 -11.64
N GLU A 172 17.67 -1.57 -12.33
CA GLU A 172 17.58 -0.72 -13.53
C GLU A 172 16.60 -1.27 -14.58
N ALA A 173 16.62 -2.58 -14.84
CA ALA A 173 15.70 -3.22 -15.79
C ALA A 173 14.22 -3.09 -15.37
N SER A 174 13.90 -3.23 -14.08
CA SER A 174 12.54 -3.07 -13.56
C SER A 174 12.10 -1.60 -13.58
N VAL A 175 13.02 -0.68 -13.27
CA VAL A 175 12.76 0.77 -13.36
C VAL A 175 12.53 1.20 -14.81
N GLN A 176 13.29 0.66 -15.76
CA GLN A 176 13.12 0.95 -17.17
C GLN A 176 11.74 0.49 -17.68
N LYS A 177 11.31 -0.72 -17.30
CA LYS A 177 9.95 -1.20 -17.60
C LYS A 177 8.87 -0.29 -17.02
N LEU A 178 9.04 0.23 -15.81
CA LEU A 178 8.10 1.19 -15.24
C LEU A 178 8.05 2.50 -16.02
N LYS A 179 9.20 3.04 -16.45
CA LYS A 179 9.27 4.25 -17.27
C LYS A 179 8.57 4.10 -18.62
N GLU A 180 8.53 2.88 -19.17
CA GLU A 180 7.82 2.59 -20.42
C GLU A 180 6.31 2.49 -20.24
N LEU A 181 5.85 2.08 -19.05
CA LEU A 181 4.43 1.85 -18.74
C LEU A 181 3.72 3.05 -18.11
N TYR A 182 4.46 3.89 -17.39
CA TYR A 182 3.93 5.01 -16.62
C TYR A 182 4.55 6.32 -17.11
N ASN A 183 3.76 7.40 -17.12
CA ASN A 183 4.20 8.72 -17.61
C ASN A 183 5.39 9.27 -16.80
N ASP A 184 6.09 10.27 -17.34
CA ASP A 184 7.43 10.74 -16.91
C ASP A 184 7.61 11.01 -15.40
N ASP A 185 6.55 11.32 -14.66
CA ASP A 185 6.60 11.58 -13.20
C ASP A 185 5.96 10.46 -12.34
N GLU A 186 5.09 9.61 -12.90
CA GLU A 186 4.33 8.62 -12.12
C GLU A 186 5.20 7.46 -11.66
N TRP A 187 6.18 7.05 -12.48
CA TRP A 187 7.13 6.00 -12.09
C TRP A 187 7.99 6.40 -10.88
N GLN A 188 8.27 7.70 -10.70
CA GLN A 188 9.04 8.20 -9.55
C GLN A 188 8.23 8.02 -8.26
N VAL A 189 6.95 8.37 -8.31
CA VAL A 189 6.02 8.17 -7.18
C VAL A 189 5.93 6.68 -6.80
N ILE A 190 5.87 5.79 -7.79
CA ILE A 190 5.86 4.33 -7.57
C ILE A 190 7.17 3.87 -6.90
N ALA A 191 8.31 4.37 -7.36
CA ALA A 191 9.61 4.01 -6.80
C ALA A 191 9.78 4.52 -5.35
N ASP A 192 9.34 5.76 -5.08
CA ASP A 192 9.35 6.34 -3.74
C ASP A 192 8.42 5.56 -2.79
N ASP A 193 7.20 5.24 -3.24
CA ASP A 193 6.24 4.43 -2.48
C ASP A 193 6.82 3.03 -2.19
N ALA A 194 7.55 2.42 -3.14
CA ALA A 194 8.22 1.13 -2.93
C ALA A 194 9.34 1.24 -1.87
N CYS A 195 10.14 2.32 -1.88
CA CYS A 195 11.15 2.60 -0.86
C CYS A 195 10.52 2.72 0.54
N LYS A 196 9.42 3.48 0.65
CA LYS A 196 8.65 3.62 1.90
C LYS A 196 8.04 2.29 2.36
N SER A 197 7.58 1.45 1.43
CA SER A 197 7.07 0.13 1.78
C SER A 197 8.17 -0.77 2.35
N LEU A 198 9.37 -0.75 1.75
CA LEU A 198 10.55 -1.47 2.25
C LEU A 198 10.94 -1.03 3.67
N SER A 199 10.97 0.28 3.93
CA SER A 199 11.32 0.87 5.23
C SER A 199 10.24 0.66 6.30
N THR A 200 8.97 0.68 5.89
CA THR A 200 7.81 0.42 6.76
C THR A 200 7.75 -1.03 7.20
N ASN A 201 8.02 -1.96 6.29
CA ASN A 201 7.90 -3.40 6.52
C ASN A 201 9.26 -4.08 6.78
N VAL A 202 10.18 -3.37 7.45
CA VAL A 202 11.56 -3.83 7.72
C VAL A 202 11.66 -5.24 8.28
N HIS A 203 10.78 -5.65 9.20
CA HIS A 203 10.83 -7.00 9.76
C HIS A 203 10.53 -8.09 8.72
N TYR A 204 9.59 -7.84 7.81
CA TYR A 204 9.25 -8.77 6.74
C TYR A 204 10.42 -8.88 5.76
N TYR A 205 10.86 -7.75 5.21
CA TYR A 205 11.93 -7.74 4.21
C TYR A 205 13.29 -8.17 4.78
N LEU A 206 13.55 -7.99 6.08
CA LEU A 206 14.74 -8.58 6.72
C LEU A 206 14.69 -10.12 6.70
N LYS A 207 13.53 -10.74 6.92
CA LYS A 207 13.39 -12.20 6.78
C LYS A 207 13.62 -12.63 5.34
N VAL A 208 13.11 -11.86 4.37
CA VAL A 208 13.34 -12.10 2.94
C VAL A 208 14.83 -12.04 2.60
N LEU A 209 15.52 -10.96 2.97
CA LEU A 209 16.94 -10.75 2.70
C LEU A 209 17.82 -11.83 3.36
N THR A 210 17.41 -12.34 4.52
CA THR A 210 18.11 -13.43 5.23
C THR A 210 17.70 -14.83 4.75
N GLY A 211 16.79 -14.94 3.77
CA GLY A 211 16.31 -16.20 3.23
C GLY A 211 15.38 -16.99 4.15
N LYS A 212 14.88 -16.38 5.22
CA LYS A 212 13.91 -16.97 6.16
C LYS A 212 12.47 -16.88 5.69
N GLU A 213 12.21 -15.98 4.73
CA GLU A 213 10.94 -15.82 4.03
C GLU A 213 11.23 -15.93 2.53
N PRO A 214 10.53 -16.79 1.78
CA PRO A 214 10.70 -16.83 0.33
C PRO A 214 10.11 -15.56 -0.31
N LEU A 215 10.77 -15.06 -1.36
CA LEU A 215 10.10 -14.20 -2.32
C LEU A 215 9.20 -15.09 -3.16
N GLU A 216 7.93 -14.73 -3.25
CA GLU A 216 7.04 -15.35 -4.22
C GLU A 216 7.47 -14.92 -5.63
N ALA A 217 7.38 -15.85 -6.57
CA ALA A 217 7.49 -15.51 -7.99
C ALA A 217 6.38 -14.51 -8.33
N GLU A 218 6.67 -13.59 -9.25
CA GLU A 218 5.63 -12.73 -9.82
C GLU A 218 4.53 -13.64 -10.39
N PRO A 219 3.25 -13.40 -10.05
CA PRO A 219 2.17 -14.20 -10.61
C PRO A 219 2.16 -14.00 -12.13
N GLU A 220 2.11 -15.10 -12.88
CA GLU A 220 1.97 -14.99 -14.33
C GLU A 220 0.59 -14.39 -14.67
N PRO A 221 0.46 -13.62 -15.76
CA PRO A 221 -0.81 -12.98 -16.12
C PRO A 221 -1.99 -13.95 -16.19
N GLU A 222 -1.74 -15.19 -16.62
CA GLU A 222 -2.74 -16.26 -16.73
C GLU A 222 -3.21 -16.78 -15.35
N GLU A 223 -2.30 -16.85 -14.35
CA GLU A 223 -2.64 -17.27 -12.99
C GLU A 223 -3.54 -16.25 -12.29
N LEU A 224 -3.35 -14.95 -12.59
CA LEU A 224 -4.20 -13.89 -12.09
C LEU A 224 -5.63 -14.05 -12.63
N GLU A 225 -5.80 -14.28 -13.93
CA GLU A 225 -7.13 -14.44 -14.54
C GLU A 225 -7.89 -15.67 -14.02
N GLU A 226 -7.21 -16.80 -13.77
CA GLU A 226 -7.85 -18.02 -13.24
C GLU A 226 -8.30 -17.85 -11.78
N GLU A 227 -7.47 -17.27 -10.91
CA GLU A 227 -7.81 -17.05 -9.49
C GLU A 227 -8.98 -16.06 -9.34
N PHE A 228 -9.14 -15.12 -10.28
CA PHE A 228 -10.28 -14.19 -10.31
C PHE A 228 -11.58 -14.79 -10.85
N MET A 229 -11.53 -15.86 -11.67
CA MET A 229 -12.74 -16.52 -12.20
C MET A 229 -13.32 -17.60 -11.28
N GLU A 230 -12.51 -18.17 -10.37
CA GLU A 230 -13.00 -19.24 -9.48
C GLU A 230 -13.89 -18.71 -8.33
N GLU A 231 -13.75 -17.45 -7.90
CA GLU A 231 -14.59 -16.88 -6.82
C GLU A 231 -16.01 -16.45 -7.27
N ASP A 232 -16.24 -16.22 -8.57
CA ASP A 232 -17.56 -15.81 -9.11
C ASP A 232 -18.53 -17.00 -9.34
N THR A 233 -18.11 -18.24 -9.05
CA THR A 233 -18.90 -19.45 -9.30
C THR A 233 -19.52 -20.11 -8.06
N ASN A 234 -19.35 -19.50 -6.87
CA ASN A 234 -19.96 -19.98 -5.63
C ASN A 234 -20.91 -18.93 -5.03
N ASP A 235 -22.05 -18.70 -5.69
CA ASP A 235 -23.29 -18.17 -5.08
C ASP A 235 -24.53 -18.78 -5.76
#